data_AF-A0A6C0AIU6-F1
#
_entry.id   AF-A0A6C0AIU6-F1
#
_cell.length_a   1.000
_cell.length_b   1.000
_cell.length_c   1.000
_cell.angle_alpha   90.00
_cell.angle_beta   90.00
_cell.angle_gamma   90.00
#
_symmetry.space_group_name_H-M   'P 1'
#
loop_
_entity.id
_entity.type
_entity.pdbx_description
1 polymer ?
#
loop_
_entity_poly.entity_id
_entity_poly.type
_entity_poly.pdbx_seq_one_letter_code
_entity_poly.pdbx_strand_id
1 'polypeptide(L)'
;MTIESLAYVATRGETYFKTAEEFVRLNKIFSYQGLFSYLSLLADMIISPLITIIMAIYYQEPPGIFSVISLQKTVTLWYDWFLYEQIKHEIREWTHIVKSIGGPFISTNNSDYHSYVYADAMQRIHYSFFPKN
;
A
#
# COMPACT_ATOMS: atom_id res chain seq x y z
N MET A 1 -13.38 18.78 -11.53
CA MET A 1 -12.58 17.71 -12.14
C MET A 1 -11.60 18.33 -13.10
N THR A 2 -10.29 18.11 -12.94
CA THR A 2 -9.24 18.65 -13.82
C THR A 2 -8.96 17.69 -14.98
N ILE A 3 -8.37 18.19 -16.08
CA ILE A 3 -7.96 17.36 -17.24
C ILE A 3 -7.02 16.23 -16.78
N GLU A 4 -6.13 16.50 -15.83
CA GLU A 4 -5.21 15.53 -15.24
C GLU A 4 -5.96 14.38 -14.54
N SER A 5 -6.98 14.70 -13.73
CA SER A 5 -7.80 13.68 -13.06
C SER A 5 -8.58 12.82 -14.05
N LEU A 6 -9.00 13.38 -15.18
CA LEU A 6 -9.70 12.62 -16.23
C LEU A 6 -8.74 11.69 -17.00
N ALA A 7 -7.54 12.17 -17.32
CA ALA A 7 -6.50 11.36 -17.95
C ALA A 7 -6.06 10.19 -17.05
N TYR A 8 -5.97 10.44 -15.75
CA TYR A 8 -5.71 9.40 -14.75
C TYR A 8 -6.81 8.33 -14.73
N VAL A 9 -8.09 8.73 -14.69
CA VAL A 9 -9.23 7.81 -14.68
C VAL A 9 -9.28 6.97 -15.97
N ALA A 10 -8.92 7.56 -17.11
CA ALA A 10 -8.94 6.90 -18.42
C ALA A 10 -7.86 5.82 -18.56
N THR A 11 -6.65 6.07 -18.04
CA THR A 11 -5.50 5.17 -18.21
C THR A 11 -5.50 3.95 -17.27
N ARG A 12 -6.32 3.98 -16.21
CA ARG A 12 -6.33 2.96 -15.14
C ARG A 12 -7.53 2.00 -15.14
N GLY A 13 -8.18 1.83 -16.28
CA GLY A 13 -9.39 1.02 -16.43
C GLY A 13 -9.37 -0.29 -15.63
N GLU A 14 -10.42 -0.48 -14.81
CA GLU A 14 -10.82 -1.71 -14.10
C GLU A 14 -9.98 -2.22 -12.91
N THR A 15 -8.82 -1.63 -12.59
CA THR A 15 -7.98 -2.17 -11.50
C THR A 15 -8.28 -1.60 -10.10
N TYR A 16 -9.26 -0.71 -9.95
CA TYR A 16 -9.52 0.00 -8.68
C TYR A 16 -9.80 -0.95 -7.50
N PHE A 17 -10.64 -1.98 -7.69
CA PHE A 17 -10.93 -2.96 -6.64
C PHE A 17 -9.72 -3.83 -6.29
N LYS A 18 -8.91 -4.22 -7.28
CA LYS A 18 -7.68 -4.99 -7.06
C LYS A 18 -6.67 -4.20 -6.23
N THR A 19 -6.50 -2.91 -6.55
CA THR A 19 -5.64 -2.03 -5.76
C THR A 19 -6.17 -1.82 -4.35
N ALA A 20 -7.50 -1.69 -4.17
CA ALA A 20 -8.11 -1.56 -2.85
C ALA A 20 -7.94 -2.84 -2.00
N GLU A 21 -8.04 -4.02 -2.61
CA GLU A 21 -7.80 -5.29 -1.94
C GLU A 21 -6.34 -5.44 -1.50
N GLU A 22 -5.41 -5.10 -2.38
CA GLU A 22 -3.99 -5.11 -2.07
C GLU A 22 -3.64 -4.10 -0.96
N PHE A 23 -4.27 -2.93 -0.97
CA PHE A 23 -4.14 -1.98 0.12
C PHE A 23 -4.61 -2.57 1.45
N VAL A 24 -5.75 -3.24 1.50
CA VAL A 24 -6.27 -3.85 2.74
C VAL A 24 -5.33 -4.95 3.24
N ARG A 25 -4.77 -5.75 2.33
CA ARG A 25 -3.76 -6.77 2.68
C ARG A 25 -2.54 -6.14 3.34
N LEU A 26 -1.96 -5.11 2.71
CA LEU A 26 -0.76 -4.42 3.21
C LEU A 26 -1.04 -3.58 4.47
N ASN A 27 -2.21 -2.95 4.56
CA ASN A 27 -2.64 -2.16 5.71
C ASN A 27 -2.76 -3.02 6.98
N LYS A 28 -3.08 -4.32 6.87
CA LYS A 28 -3.05 -5.23 8.02
C LYS A 28 -1.64 -5.46 8.57
N ILE A 29 -0.62 -5.36 7.71
CA ILE A 29 0.79 -5.55 8.09
C ILE A 29 1.34 -4.24 8.68
N PHE A 30 1.01 -3.11 8.06
CA PHE A 30 1.63 -1.81 8.35
C PHE A 30 0.76 -0.84 9.18
N SER A 31 -0.53 -1.13 9.39
CA SER A 31 -1.37 -0.36 10.33
C SER A 31 -1.21 -0.95 11.73
N TYR A 32 -0.46 -0.25 12.58
CA TYR A 32 -0.15 -0.75 13.91
C TYR A 32 -1.28 -0.46 14.88
N GLN A 33 -1.75 -1.51 15.55
CA GLN A 33 -2.64 -1.40 16.71
C GLN A 33 -1.85 -1.51 18.02
N GLY A 34 -0.73 -0.77 18.14
CA GLY A 34 0.03 -0.71 19.39
C GLY A 34 1.55 -0.54 19.22
N LEU A 35 2.22 -0.17 20.32
CA LEU A 35 3.66 0.10 20.36
C LEU A 35 4.51 -1.15 20.10
N PHE A 36 4.09 -2.32 20.60
CA PHE A 36 4.85 -3.56 20.42
C PHE A 36 4.93 -3.99 18.95
N SER A 37 3.80 -3.96 18.23
CA SER A 37 3.76 -4.28 16.80
C SER A 37 4.62 -3.34 15.98
N TYR A 38 4.62 -2.05 16.33
CA TYR A 38 5.48 -1.05 15.70
C TYR A 38 6.97 -1.32 15.94
N LEU A 39 7.37 -1.58 17.19
CA LEU A 39 8.76 -1.89 17.54
C LEU A 39 9.23 -3.18 16.89
N SER A 40 8.37 -4.20 16.82
CA SER A 40 8.67 -5.47 16.16
C SER A 40 8.94 -5.27 14.68
N LEU A 41 8.10 -4.50 13.97
CA LEU A 41 8.33 -4.22 12.56
C LEU A 41 9.59 -3.38 12.35
N LEU A 42 9.83 -2.38 13.20
CA LEU A 42 11.05 -1.58 13.14
C LEU A 42 12.30 -2.44 13.35
N ALA A 43 12.22 -3.43 14.24
CA ALA A 43 13.29 -4.40 14.44
C ALA A 43 13.55 -5.24 13.17
N ASP A 44 12.49 -5.74 12.54
CA ASP A 44 12.58 -6.53 11.30
C ASP A 44 13.09 -5.70 10.10
N MET A 45 12.70 -4.43 10.00
CA MET A 45 13.02 -3.55 8.87
C MET A 45 14.37 -2.84 9.00
N ILE A 46 14.83 -2.53 10.21
CA ILE A 46 16.01 -1.67 10.43
C ILE A 46 17.06 -2.37 11.29
N ILE A 47 16.69 -2.87 12.46
CA ILE A 47 17.66 -3.35 13.45
C ILE A 47 18.32 -4.66 12.98
N SER A 48 17.52 -5.64 12.56
CA SER A 48 17.99 -6.95 12.10
C SER A 48 18.96 -6.88 10.90
N PRO A 49 18.65 -6.16 9.79
CA PRO A 49 19.59 -6.05 8.68
C PRO A 49 20.87 -5.29 9.07
N LEU A 50 20.78 -4.25 9.91
CA LEU A 50 21.96 -3.52 10.39
C LEU A 50 22.88 -4.42 11.22
N ILE A 51 22.34 -5.17 12.17
CA ILE A 51 23.13 -6.13 12.96
C ILE A 51 23.78 -7.15 12.02
N THR A 52 23.03 -7.70 11.06
CA THR A 52 23.55 -8.69 10.11
C THR A 52 24.72 -8.13 9.28
N ILE A 53 24.61 -6.90 8.79
CA ILE A 53 25.67 -6.21 8.04
C ILE A 53 26.89 -5.95 8.93
N ILE A 54 26.69 -5.43 10.14
CA ILE A 54 27.78 -5.12 11.08
C ILE A 54 28.54 -6.40 11.45
N MET A 55 27.82 -7.50 11.75
CA MET A 55 28.44 -8.78 12.10
C MET A 55 29.22 -9.35 10.91
N ALA A 56 28.69 -9.29 9.69
CA ALA A 56 29.40 -9.75 8.49
C ALA A 56 30.71 -8.97 8.27
N ILE A 57 30.70 -7.65 8.50
CA ILE A 57 31.91 -6.81 8.39
C ILE A 57 32.91 -7.11 9.51
N TYR A 58 32.43 -7.24 10.74
CA TYR A 58 33.28 -7.42 11.92
C TYR A 58 33.99 -8.78 11.94
N TYR A 59 33.26 -9.86 11.62
CA TYR A 59 33.80 -11.22 11.63
C TYR A 59 34.49 -11.62 10.32
N GLN A 60 34.31 -10.85 9.23
CA GLN A 60 34.82 -11.15 7.88
C GLN A 60 34.43 -12.55 7.36
N GLU A 61 33.37 -13.13 7.92
CA GLU A 61 32.83 -14.41 7.50
C GLU A 61 31.61 -14.19 6.60
N PRO A 62 31.40 -15.07 5.59
CA PRO A 62 30.19 -15.01 4.79
C PRO A 62 28.96 -15.23 5.69
N PRO A 63 27.88 -14.45 5.49
CA PRO A 63 26.67 -14.60 6.29
C PRO A 63 26.13 -16.03 6.17
N GLY A 64 25.84 -16.65 7.30
CA GLY A 64 25.25 -17.98 7.33
C GLY A 64 23.87 -18.01 6.64
N ILE A 65 23.40 -19.21 6.30
CA ILE A 65 22.12 -19.42 5.59
C ILE A 65 20.95 -18.71 6.30
N PHE A 66 20.90 -18.74 7.64
CA PHE A 66 19.86 -18.07 8.42
C PHE A 66 19.91 -16.54 8.28
N SER A 67 21.11 -15.95 8.24
CA SER A 67 21.30 -14.52 8.01
C SER A 67 20.82 -14.12 6.61
N VAL A 68 21.08 -14.95 5.60
CA VAL A 68 20.61 -14.72 4.22
C VAL A 68 19.08 -14.77 4.15
N ILE A 69 18.45 -15.77 4.78
CA ILE A 69 16.97 -15.87 4.84
C ILE A 69 16.37 -14.65 5.56
N SER A 70 16.98 -14.21 6.66
CA SER A 70 16.56 -13.00 7.38
C SER A 70 16.64 -11.76 6.49
N LEU A 71 17.74 -11.59 5.74
CA LEU A 71 17.90 -10.48 4.80
C LEU A 71 16.86 -10.52 3.68
N GLN A 72 16.58 -11.70 3.13
CA GLN A 72 15.53 -11.86 2.13
C GLN A 72 14.17 -11.41 2.68
N LYS A 73 13.81 -11.82 3.90
CA LYS A 73 12.57 -11.38 4.56
C LYS A 73 12.53 -9.86 4.69
N THR A 74 13.61 -9.23 5.13
CA THR A 74 13.70 -7.77 5.25
C THR A 74 13.53 -7.07 3.90
N VAL A 75 14.17 -7.56 2.84
CA VAL A 75 14.04 -6.98 1.49
C VAL A 75 12.59 -7.07 1.00
N THR A 76 11.92 -8.20 1.22
CA THR A 76 10.49 -8.34 0.90
C THR A 76 9.64 -7.36 1.69
N LEU A 77 9.92 -7.17 3.00
CA LEU A 77 9.21 -6.19 3.82
C LEU A 77 9.41 -4.74 3.33
N TRP A 78 10.61 -4.39 2.88
CA TRP A 78 10.86 -3.08 2.27
C TRP A 78 10.09 -2.89 0.98
N TYR A 79 10.10 -3.91 0.11
CA TYR A 79 9.30 -3.88 -1.12
C TYR A 79 7.81 -3.68 -0.84
N ASP A 80 7.25 -4.48 0.08
CA ASP A 80 5.86 -4.37 0.50
C ASP A 80 5.55 -3.00 1.12
N TRP A 81 6.49 -2.42 1.87
CA TRP A 81 6.35 -1.08 2.45
C TRP A 81 6.28 0.01 1.37
N PHE A 82 7.16 -0.03 0.37
CA PHE A 82 7.14 0.93 -0.73
C PHE A 82 5.86 0.82 -1.53
N LEU A 83 5.42 -0.41 -1.83
CA LEU A 83 4.15 -0.67 -2.51
C LEU A 83 2.97 -0.14 -1.70
N TYR A 84 2.97 -0.35 -0.38
CA TYR A 84 1.95 0.16 0.52
C TYR A 84 1.85 1.69 0.49
N GLU A 85 2.97 2.42 0.61
CA GLU A 85 2.96 3.89 0.55
C GLU A 85 2.54 4.41 -0.82
N GLN A 86 2.92 3.74 -1.91
CA GLN A 86 2.45 4.08 -3.26
C GLN A 86 0.93 3.95 -3.38
N ILE A 87 0.36 2.81 -2.98
CA ILE A 87 -1.08 2.55 -3.05
C ILE A 87 -1.85 3.50 -2.12
N LYS A 88 -1.31 3.79 -0.94
CA LYS A 88 -1.89 4.74 0.01
C LYS A 88 -1.97 6.15 -0.56
N HIS A 89 -0.95 6.60 -1.28
CA HIS A 89 -0.98 7.87 -1.99
C HIS A 89 -2.08 7.87 -3.06
N GLU A 90 -2.17 6.80 -3.84
CA GLU A 90 -3.20 6.62 -4.86
C GLU A 90 -4.62 6.65 -4.29
N ILE A 91 -4.90 5.98 -3.18
CA ILE A 91 -6.22 6.04 -2.52
C ILE A 91 -6.54 7.45 -2.00
N ARG A 92 -5.53 8.21 -1.54
CA ARG A 92 -5.71 9.63 -1.18
C ARG A 92 -6.10 10.46 -2.40
N GLU A 93 -5.47 10.25 -3.55
CA GLU A 93 -5.86 10.91 -4.79
C GLU A 93 -7.31 10.57 -5.17
N TRP A 94 -7.70 9.29 -5.09
CA TRP A 94 -9.09 8.90 -5.33
C TRP A 94 -10.05 9.62 -4.40
N THR A 95 -9.69 9.75 -3.12
CA THR A 95 -10.48 10.50 -2.14
C THR A 95 -10.68 11.94 -2.58
N HIS A 96 -9.63 12.61 -3.08
CA HIS A 96 -9.72 13.98 -3.58
C HIS A 96 -10.58 14.08 -4.84
N ILE A 97 -10.40 13.17 -5.80
CA ILE A 97 -11.17 13.13 -7.05
C ILE A 97 -12.66 12.94 -6.73
N VAL A 98 -12.98 11.93 -5.93
CA VAL A 98 -14.35 11.58 -5.55
C VAL A 98 -15.02 12.71 -4.76
N LYS A 99 -14.31 13.36 -3.83
CA LYS A 99 -14.84 14.53 -3.11
C LYS A 99 -15.07 15.73 -4.03
N SER A 100 -14.23 15.92 -5.05
CA SER A 100 -14.37 17.03 -5.99
C SER A 100 -15.63 16.98 -6.86
N ILE A 101 -16.27 15.81 -6.96
CA ILE A 101 -17.52 15.60 -7.69
C ILE A 101 -18.74 15.40 -6.77
N GLY A 102 -18.57 15.57 -5.45
CA GLY A 102 -19.64 15.42 -4.47
C GLY A 102 -19.88 13.99 -3.96
N GLY A 103 -18.97 13.05 -4.21
CA GLY A 103 -18.99 11.70 -3.60
C GLY A 103 -18.31 11.64 -2.22
N PRO A 104 -18.19 10.46 -1.57
CA PRO A 104 -18.50 9.11 -2.08
C PRO A 104 -20.00 8.77 -2.09
N PHE A 105 -20.40 7.88 -3.01
CA PHE A 105 -21.81 7.51 -3.23
C PHE A 105 -22.32 6.43 -2.25
N ILE A 106 -21.41 5.78 -1.54
CA ILE A 106 -21.66 4.76 -0.52
C ILE A 106 -20.82 5.16 0.71
N SER A 107 -21.27 4.82 1.91
CA SER A 107 -20.51 5.01 3.15
C SER A 107 -20.30 3.69 3.88
N THR A 108 -19.23 3.62 4.67
CA THR A 108 -18.95 2.49 5.56
C THR A 108 -18.49 3.01 6.91
N ASN A 109 -18.92 2.33 7.99
CA ASN A 109 -18.50 2.65 9.34
C ASN A 109 -17.16 1.97 9.71
N ASN A 110 -16.70 1.02 8.90
CA ASN A 110 -15.45 0.32 9.15
C ASN A 110 -14.32 0.92 8.30
N SER A 111 -13.26 1.38 8.98
CA SER A 111 -12.08 1.99 8.36
C SER A 111 -11.39 1.08 7.34
N ASP A 112 -11.42 -0.24 7.56
CA ASP A 112 -10.74 -1.21 6.71
C ASP A 112 -11.39 -1.30 5.33
N TYR A 113 -12.69 -1.01 5.24
CA TYR A 113 -13.43 -1.09 3.97
C TYR A 113 -13.55 0.25 3.25
N HIS A 114 -12.96 1.32 3.80
CA HIS A 114 -13.07 2.65 3.21
C HIS A 114 -12.36 2.74 1.85
N SER A 115 -11.29 1.99 1.64
CA SER A 115 -10.62 1.88 0.33
C SER A 115 -11.56 1.37 -0.77
N TYR A 116 -12.43 0.41 -0.45
CA TYR A 116 -13.41 -0.13 -1.41
C TYR A 116 -14.51 0.88 -1.77
N VAL A 117 -14.89 1.75 -0.84
CA VAL A 117 -15.85 2.82 -1.11
C VAL A 117 -15.30 3.78 -2.17
N TYR A 118 -14.04 4.17 -2.07
CA TYR A 118 -13.40 5.01 -3.09
C TYR A 118 -13.15 4.27 -4.39
N ALA A 119 -12.83 2.96 -4.33
CA ALA A 119 -12.70 2.14 -5.53
C ALA A 119 -14.03 2.06 -6.32
N ASP A 120 -15.16 1.83 -5.65
CA ASP A 120 -16.49 1.84 -6.27
C ASP A 120 -16.79 3.20 -6.92
N ALA A 121 -16.53 4.30 -6.20
CA ALA A 121 -16.74 5.63 -6.75
C ALA A 121 -15.88 5.89 -8.00
N MET A 122 -14.59 5.52 -7.97
CA MET A 122 -13.70 5.64 -9.13
C MET A 122 -14.17 4.76 -10.30
N GLN A 123 -14.65 3.55 -10.03
CA GLN A 123 -15.21 2.65 -11.05
C GLN A 123 -16.44 3.27 -11.71
N ARG A 124 -17.35 3.89 -10.93
CA ARG A 124 -18.54 4.59 -11.46
C ARG A 124 -18.15 5.80 -12.30
N ILE A 125 -17.18 6.59 -11.84
CA ILE A 125 -16.65 7.73 -12.61
C ILE A 125 -16.10 7.22 -13.94
N HIS A 126 -15.27 6.17 -13.91
CA HIS A 126 -14.72 5.56 -15.11
C HIS A 126 -15.82 5.11 -16.09
N TYR A 127 -16.81 4.35 -15.63
CA TYR A 127 -17.92 3.90 -16.49
C TYR A 127 -18.83 5.02 -16.98
N SER A 128 -18.90 6.16 -16.27
CA SER A 128 -19.66 7.32 -16.73
C SER A 128 -19.02 7.97 -17.96
N PHE A 129 -17.70 7.89 -18.09
CA PHE A 129 -16.95 8.42 -19.24
C PHE A 129 -16.64 7.34 -20.30
N PHE A 130 -16.47 6.09 -19.88
CA PHE A 130 -16.07 4.95 -20.70
C PHE A 130 -17.01 3.76 -20.42
N PRO A 131 -18.25 3.79 -20.96
CA PRO A 131 -19.20 2.70 -20.77
C PRO A 131 -18.66 1.39 -21.37
N LYS A 132 -18.85 0.27 -20.67
CA LYS A 132 -18.64 -1.06 -21.25
C LYS A 132 -19.72 -1.30 -22.31
N ASN A 133 -19.29 -1.47 -23.57
CA ASN A 133 -20.14 -1.98 -24.64
C ASN A 133 -20.50 -3.46 -24.41
#